data_AF-A0AAW9EQH0-F1
#
_entry.id   AF-A0AAW9EQH0-F1
#
_cell.length_a   1.000
_cell.length_b   1.000
_cell.length_c   1.000
_cell.angle_alpha   90.00
_cell.angle_beta   90.00
_cell.angle_gamma   90.00
#
_symmetry.space_group_name_H-M   'P 1'
#
loop_
_entity.id
_entity.type
_entity.pdbx_description
1 polymer ?
#
loop_
_entity_poly.entity_id
_entity_poly.type
_entity_poly.pdbx_seq_one_letter_code
_entity_poly.pdbx_strand_id
1 'polypeptide(L)' 'MIKTQTSGVLFCDVANPIYVSNEDLMTEETERQILTHNMVGERLCQWSGKKAEESA' A
#
# COMPACT_ATOMS: atom_id res chain seq x y z
N MET A 1 -6.08 -34.93 4.55
CA MET A 1 -4.91 -34.08 4.28
C MET A 1 -5.42 -32.73 3.79
N ILE A 2 -5.25 -31.67 4.57
CA ILE A 2 -5.55 -30.31 4.11
C ILE A 2 -4.33 -29.85 3.31
N LYS A 3 -4.50 -29.63 2.01
CA LYS A 3 -3.45 -29.14 1.13
C LYS A 3 -3.27 -27.66 1.44
N THR A 4 -2.21 -27.31 2.15
CA THR A 4 -1.80 -25.92 2.38
C THR A 4 -1.64 -25.28 0.99
N GLN A 5 -2.48 -24.29 0.68
CA GLN A 5 -2.29 -23.51 -0.53
C GLN A 5 -0.90 -22.90 -0.47
N THR A 6 -0.10 -23.15 -1.51
CA THR A 6 1.19 -22.48 -1.70
C THR A 6 0.94 -20.99 -1.57
N SER A 7 1.62 -20.35 -0.62
CA SER A 7 1.56 -18.91 -0.40
C SER A 7 1.96 -18.23 -1.71
N GLY A 8 0.95 -17.87 -2.52
CA GLY A 8 1.15 -17.02 -3.67
C GLY A 8 1.71 -15.67 -3.19
N VAL A 9 2.34 -14.94 -4.11
CA VAL A 9 2.84 -13.60 -3.81
C VAL A 9 1.70 -12.76 -3.24
N LEU A 10 1.84 -12.30 -2.01
CA LEU A 10 0.80 -11.55 -1.31
C LEU A 10 0.86 -10.10 -1.77
N PHE A 11 -0.27 -9.39 -1.63
CA PHE A 11 -0.37 -7.98 -2.01
C PHE A 11 0.77 -7.12 -1.43
N CYS A 12 1.07 -7.28 -0.13
CA CYS A 12 2.12 -6.52 0.55
C CYS A 12 3.54 -6.83 0.06
N ASP A 13 3.75 -7.94 -0.65
CA ASP A 13 5.07 -8.32 -1.17
C ASP A 13 5.41 -7.58 -2.47
N VAL A 14 4.40 -7.07 -3.19
CA VAL A 14 4.54 -6.46 -4.52
C VAL A 14 4.05 -5.02 -4.61
N ALA A 15 3.25 -4.58 -3.64
CA ALA A 15 2.72 -3.23 -3.61
C ALA A 15 3.43 -2.37 -2.55
N ASN A 16 3.51 -1.08 -2.85
CA ASN A 16 4.00 -0.02 -1.96
C ASN A 16 3.02 1.16 -2.00
N PRO A 17 3.14 2.13 -1.07
CA PRO A 17 2.39 3.38 -1.15
C PRO A 17 2.63 4.09 -2.47
N ILE A 18 1.57 4.69 -2.99
CA ILE A 18 1.63 5.56 -4.17
C ILE A 18 1.69 7.00 -3.67
N TYR A 19 2.76 7.70 -4.00
CA TYR A 19 2.95 9.12 -3.70
C TYR A 19 2.62 9.97 -4.91
N VAL A 20 1.86 11.03 -4.70
CA VAL A 20 1.34 11.93 -5.74
C VAL A 20 2.01 13.29 -5.61
N SER A 21 2.43 13.86 -6.74
CA SER A 21 2.93 15.24 -6.86
C SER A 21 1.78 16.23 -7.10
N ASN A 22 1.99 17.50 -6.74
CA ASN A 22 1.06 18.59 -7.09
C ASN A 22 0.95 18.82 -8.61
N GLU A 23 1.90 18.30 -9.38
CA GLU A 23 1.95 18.42 -10.84
C GLU A 23 1.19 17.30 -11.55
N ASP A 24 0.77 16.26 -10.83
CA ASP A 24 0.06 15.12 -11.42
C ASP A 24 -1.37 15.51 -11.79
N LEU A 25 -1.71 15.36 -13.07
CA LEU A 25 -3.07 15.54 -13.55
C LEU A 25 -3.79 14.19 -13.54
N MET A 26 -4.77 14.05 -12.65
CA MET A 26 -5.53 12.82 -12.46
C MET A 26 -7.02 13.07 -12.61
N THR A 27 -7.75 11.99 -12.89
CA THR A 27 -9.20 11.99 -12.76
C THR A 27 -9.60 11.72 -11.31
N GLU A 28 -10.78 12.19 -10.90
CA GLU A 28 -11.34 11.91 -9.56
C GLU A 28 -11.35 10.41 -9.24
N GLU A 29 -11.66 9.56 -10.22
CA GLU A 29 -11.67 8.11 -10.01
C GLU A 29 -10.27 7.56 -9.74
N THR A 30 -9.24 8.08 -10.42
CA THR A 30 -7.84 7.70 -10.15
C THR A 30 -7.40 8.11 -8.75
N GLU A 31 -7.75 9.33 -8.33
CA GLU A 31 -7.46 9.82 -6.97
C GLU A 31 -8.11 8.93 -5.90
N ARG A 32 -9.38 8.59 -6.11
CA ARG A 32 -10.14 7.70 -5.21
C ARG A 32 -9.50 6.31 -5.11
N GLN A 33 -9.02 5.77 -6.23
CA GLN A 33 -8.35 4.47 -6.27
C GLN A 33 -7.00 4.49 -5.55
N ILE A 34 -6.18 5.53 -5.77
CA ILE A 34 -4.90 5.72 -5.09
C ILE A 34 -5.11 5.82 -3.58
N LEU A 35 -6.07 6.64 -3.13
CA LEU A 35 -6.39 6.77 -1.72
C LEU A 35 -6.81 5.44 -1.12
N THR A 36 -7.66 4.67 -1.81
CA THR A 36 -8.12 3.35 -1.37
C THR A 36 -6.95 2.36 -1.25
N HIS A 37 -6.06 2.32 -2.24
CA HIS A 37 -4.86 1.48 -2.23
C HIS A 37 -3.97 1.78 -1.02
N ASN A 38 -3.69 3.07 -0.77
CA ASN A 38 -2.85 3.49 0.35
C ASN A 38 -3.49 3.19 1.71
N MET A 39 -4.79 3.43 1.89
CA MET A 39 -5.49 3.10 3.14
C MET A 39 -5.53 1.58 3.41
N VAL A 40 -5.73 0.77 2.36
CA VAL A 40 -5.70 -0.69 2.47
C VAL A 40 -4.31 -1.18 2.86
N GLY A 41 -3.26 -0.66 2.21
CA GLY A 41 -1.89 -1.02 2.54
C GLY A 41 -1.41 -0.49 3.88
N GLU A 42 -1.89 0.67 4.35
CA GLU A 42 -1.67 1.11 5.73
C GLU A 42 -2.27 0.10 6.73
N ARG A 43 -3.53 -0.28 6.52
CA ARG A 43 -4.24 -1.20 7.41
C ARG A 43 -3.65 -2.62 7.41
N LEU A 44 -3.29 -3.14 6.23
CA LEU A 44 -2.89 -4.54 6.06
C LEU A 44 -1.37 -4.75 6.04
N CYS A 45 -0.62 -3.79 5.50
CA CYS A 45 0.82 -3.89 5.24
C CYS A 45 1.66 -2.97 6.12
N GLN A 46 1.03 -2.15 6.99
CA GLN A 46 1.73 -1.25 7.94
C GLN A 46 2.66 -0.24 7.24
N TRP A 47 2.27 0.24 6.05
CA TRP A 47 3.11 1.15 5.25
C TRP A 47 3.47 2.48 5.95
N SER A 48 2.77 2.88 7.01
CA SER A 48 3.04 4.07 7.83
C SER A 48 3.99 3.83 9.03
N GLY A 49 4.54 2.62 9.19
CA GLY A 49 5.33 2.21 10.36
C GLY A 49 6.85 2.52 10.36
N LYS A 50 7.41 3.25 9.39
CA LYS A 50 8.85 3.59 9.35
C LYS A 50 9.17 5.08 9.43
N LYS A 51 8.44 5.82 10.28
CA LYS A 51 8.71 7.24 10.58
C LYS A 51 8.65 7.52 12.09
N ALA A 52 9.25 6.65 12.93
CA ALA A 52 9.39 6.90 14.37
C ALA A 52 10.66 6.30 15.01
N GLU A 53 11.68 5.90 14.23
CA GLU A 53 12.97 5.42 14.78
C GLU A 53 14.17 5.96 13.97
N GLU A 54 14.11 7.23 13.58
CA GLU A 54 15.31 7.93 13.06
C GLU A 54 15.23 9.40 13.45
N SER A 55 15.17 9.64 14.75
CA SER A 55 15.33 10.93 15.44
C SER A 55 15.50 10.65 16.94
N ALA A 56 16.56 9.93 17.30
CA ALA A 56 17.06 9.78 18.66
C ALA A 56 18.59 9.90 18.63
#